data_AF-A0A915B2C6-F1
#
_entry.id   AF-A0A915B2C6-F1
#
_cell.length_a   1.000
_cell.length_b   1.000
_cell.length_c   1.000
_cell.angle_alpha   90.00
_cell.angle_beta   90.00
_cell.angle_gamma   90.00
#
_symmetry.space_group_name_H-M   'P 1'
#
loop_
_entity.id
_entity.type
_entity.pdbx_description
1 polymer ?
#
loop_
_entity_poly.entity_id
_entity_poly.type
_entity_poly.pdbx_seq_one_letter_code
_entity_poly.pdbx_strand_id
1 'polypeptide(L)'
;MYNSDDSLKVNTELLWRLARACHALANTIDQKSATKKAILIEGREYATEAYKLDENNFNVLKWVAVLTGSLTDYLGTQAKIEQGNLFKKYLDKAIAMQPTERTLLHMRGRFAFSVANLSWLERKAAAAFFTAVPRATVDDALEDFLAAEELGPGNWLENLYYLVQCFLAKKDKESAVKYMKIAEQVIPKDDADRQMMSEIKTLLAKYS
;
A
#
# COMPACT_ATOMS: atom_id res chain seq x y z
N MET A 1 12.74 -2.33 26.91
CA MET A 1 11.43 -1.87 27.42
C MET A 1 10.29 -2.79 26.99
N TYR A 2 10.18 -3.21 25.71
CA TYR A 2 9.12 -4.17 25.33
C TYR A 2 9.28 -5.55 26.02
N ASN A 3 10.50 -6.07 26.10
CA ASN A 3 10.78 -7.38 26.73
C ASN A 3 10.90 -7.35 28.26
N SER A 4 10.64 -6.21 28.92
CA SER A 4 10.80 -6.10 30.38
C SER A 4 9.54 -6.41 31.18
N ASP A 5 8.38 -6.50 30.53
CA ASP A 5 7.10 -6.80 31.17
C ASP A 5 6.14 -7.47 30.18
N ASP A 6 5.63 -8.66 30.51
CA ASP A 6 4.69 -9.40 29.67
C ASP A 6 3.34 -8.69 29.50
N SER A 7 2.96 -7.80 30.44
CA SER A 7 1.75 -6.98 30.31
C SER A 7 1.79 -6.07 29.08
N LEU A 8 2.99 -5.67 28.65
CA LEU A 8 3.20 -4.83 27.47
C LEU A 8 2.92 -5.59 26.16
N LYS A 9 3.05 -6.92 26.17
CA LYS A 9 2.78 -7.78 25.01
C LYS A 9 1.29 -7.97 24.74
N VAL A 10 0.43 -7.61 25.69
CA VAL A 10 -1.03 -7.65 25.55
C VAL A 10 -1.67 -6.27 25.54
N ASN A 11 -0.86 -5.20 25.49
CA ASN A 11 -1.36 -3.84 25.39
C ASN A 11 -1.56 -3.47 23.91
N THR A 12 -2.79 -3.60 23.43
CA THR A 12 -3.19 -3.27 22.05
C THR A 12 -2.73 -1.88 21.62
N GLU A 13 -2.85 -0.88 22.49
CA GLU A 13 -2.47 0.50 22.20
C GLU A 13 -0.94 0.64 21.99
N LEU A 14 -0.14 -0.08 22.77
CA LEU A 14 1.30 -0.11 22.56
C LEU A 14 1.66 -0.84 21.25
N LEU A 15 1.08 -2.01 21.02
CA LEU A 15 1.44 -2.88 19.90
C LEU A 15 1.24 -2.22 18.54
N TRP A 16 0.08 -1.58 18.29
CA TRP A 16 -0.10 -0.91 17.00
C TRP A 16 0.82 0.31 16.84
N ARG A 17 1.22 0.97 17.93
CA ARG A 17 2.19 2.08 17.89
C ARG A 17 3.61 1.57 17.59
N LEU A 18 3.99 0.39 18.09
CA LEU A 18 5.24 -0.27 17.74
C LEU A 18 5.24 -0.68 16.27
N ALA A 19 4.15 -1.30 15.79
CA ALA A 19 3.96 -1.63 14.38
C ALA A 19 4.15 -0.40 13.47
N ARG A 20 3.52 0.72 13.81
CA ARG A 20 3.71 2.01 13.13
C ARG A 20 5.16 2.48 13.15
N ALA A 21 5.83 2.39 14.30
CA ALA A 21 7.21 2.83 14.45
C ALA A 21 8.16 1.99 13.57
N CYS A 22 7.96 0.66 13.52
CA CYS A 22 8.68 -0.22 12.61
C CYS A 22 8.47 0.19 11.15
N HIS A 23 7.23 0.44 10.72
CA HIS A 23 6.96 0.91 9.36
C HIS A 23 7.66 2.26 9.06
N ALA A 24 7.59 3.22 10.00
CA ALA A 24 8.26 4.51 9.84
C ALA A 24 9.78 4.37 9.73
N LEU A 25 10.40 3.54 10.58
CA LEU A 25 11.83 3.25 10.54
C LEU A 25 12.22 2.52 9.26
N ALA A 26 11.44 1.53 8.82
CA ALA A 26 11.69 0.81 7.57
C ALA A 26 11.73 1.75 6.36
N ASN A 27 10.93 2.82 6.37
CA ASN A 27 10.92 3.83 5.31
C ASN A 27 12.14 4.77 5.31
N THR A 28 12.96 4.76 6.37
CA THR A 28 14.26 5.47 6.38
C THR A 28 15.43 4.58 5.93
N ILE A 29 15.17 3.29 5.69
CA ILE A 29 16.19 2.33 5.26
C ILE A 29 16.09 2.11 3.74
N ASP A 30 17.24 1.94 3.10
CA ASP A 30 17.35 1.60 1.67
C ASP A 30 16.47 0.39 1.31
N GLN A 31 15.80 0.47 0.16
CA GLN A 31 14.83 -0.52 -0.30
C GLN A 31 15.40 -1.94 -0.41
N LYS A 32 16.68 -2.06 -0.81
CA LYS A 32 17.37 -3.33 -1.03
C LYS A 32 17.98 -3.91 0.24
N SER A 33 17.92 -3.17 1.35
CA SER A 33 18.48 -3.61 2.63
C SER A 33 17.68 -4.77 3.23
N ALA A 34 18.38 -5.84 3.61
CA ALA A 34 17.80 -6.93 4.39
C ALA A 34 17.24 -6.43 5.74
N THR A 35 17.82 -5.37 6.31
CA THR A 35 17.36 -4.73 7.54
C THR A 35 15.95 -4.15 7.39
N LYS A 36 15.63 -3.55 6.23
CA LYS A 36 14.28 -3.02 5.97
C LYS A 36 13.24 -4.13 6.07
N LYS A 37 13.51 -5.27 5.41
CA LYS A 37 12.63 -6.45 5.45
C LYS A 37 12.47 -6.99 6.87
N ALA A 38 13.56 -7.08 7.64
CA ALA A 38 13.51 -7.54 9.03
C ALA A 38 12.64 -6.64 9.92
N ILE A 39 12.79 -5.32 9.81
CA ILE A 39 11.98 -4.35 10.57
C ILE A 39 10.50 -4.43 10.18
N LEU A 40 10.18 -4.60 8.89
CA LEU A 40 8.80 -4.78 8.45
C LEU A 40 8.18 -6.08 9.00
N ILE A 41 8.96 -7.16 9.06
CA ILE A 41 8.52 -8.44 9.66
C ILE A 41 8.20 -8.22 11.15
N GLU A 42 9.10 -7.59 11.90
CA GLU A 42 8.89 -7.27 13.31
C GLU A 42 7.63 -6.40 13.51
N GLY A 43 7.46 -5.36 12.68
CA GLY A 43 6.26 -4.53 12.71
C GLY A 43 4.98 -5.34 12.48
N ARG A 44 4.98 -6.26 11.50
CA ARG A 44 3.82 -7.11 11.22
C ARG A 44 3.51 -8.06 12.38
N GLU A 45 4.51 -8.55 13.09
CA GLU A 45 4.30 -9.37 14.29
C GLU A 45 3.54 -8.56 15.34
N TYR A 46 3.98 -7.34 15.68
CA TYR A 46 3.24 -6.47 16.60
C TYR A 46 1.81 -6.19 16.13
N ALA A 47 1.62 -5.90 14.85
CA ALA A 47 0.30 -5.62 14.30
C ALA A 47 -0.64 -6.84 14.34
N THR A 48 -0.09 -8.04 14.11
CA THR A 48 -0.84 -9.29 14.14
C THR A 48 -1.23 -9.67 15.57
N GLU A 49 -0.33 -9.48 16.55
CA GLU A 49 -0.69 -9.66 17.96
C GLU A 49 -1.75 -8.65 18.41
N ALA A 50 -1.63 -7.39 18.01
CA ALA A 50 -2.67 -6.39 18.28
C ALA A 50 -4.03 -6.78 17.69
N TYR A 51 -4.05 -7.34 16.47
CA TYR A 51 -5.26 -7.81 15.80
C TYR A 51 -5.92 -8.97 16.54
N LYS A 52 -5.14 -9.90 17.11
CA LYS A 52 -5.68 -11.01 17.92
C LYS A 52 -6.36 -10.51 19.19
N LEU A 53 -5.90 -9.40 19.76
CA LEU A 53 -6.43 -8.82 20.99
C LEU A 53 -7.68 -7.97 20.74
N ASP A 54 -7.67 -7.17 19.66
CA ASP A 54 -8.81 -6.34 19.28
C ASP A 54 -8.87 -6.14 17.76
N GLU A 55 -9.62 -7.02 17.09
CA GLU A 55 -9.82 -6.95 15.65
C GLU A 55 -10.81 -5.86 15.20
N ASN A 56 -11.42 -5.11 16.13
CA ASN A 56 -12.36 -4.03 15.84
C ASN A 56 -11.76 -2.64 16.09
N ASN A 57 -10.49 -2.55 16.53
CA ASN A 57 -9.79 -1.29 16.65
C ASN A 57 -9.29 -0.81 15.29
N PHE A 58 -9.63 0.43 14.93
CA PHE A 58 -9.27 1.02 13.65
C PHE A 58 -7.75 1.09 13.43
N ASN A 59 -6.98 1.53 14.43
CA ASN A 59 -5.53 1.67 14.30
C ASN A 59 -4.86 0.30 14.13
N VAL A 60 -5.36 -0.70 14.84
CA VAL A 60 -4.90 -2.09 14.71
C VAL A 60 -5.14 -2.58 13.28
N LEU A 61 -6.36 -2.44 12.77
CA LEU A 61 -6.74 -2.81 11.40
C LEU A 61 -5.90 -2.09 10.34
N LYS A 62 -5.70 -0.78 10.51
CA LYS A 62 -4.87 0.03 9.61
C LYS A 62 -3.44 -0.49 9.57
N TRP A 63 -2.78 -0.66 10.72
CA TRP A 63 -1.37 -1.04 10.74
C TRP A 63 -1.13 -2.49 10.34
N VAL A 64 -2.05 -3.41 10.67
CA VAL A 64 -1.94 -4.80 10.20
C VAL A 64 -2.15 -4.88 8.68
N ALA A 65 -3.05 -4.08 8.10
CA ALA A 65 -3.19 -3.98 6.65
C ALA A 65 -1.93 -3.40 5.99
N VAL A 66 -1.41 -2.26 6.50
CA VAL A 66 -0.23 -1.58 5.96
C VAL A 66 0.97 -2.53 5.91
N LEU A 67 1.32 -3.15 7.04
CA LEU A 67 2.50 -4.01 7.13
C LEU A 67 2.33 -5.33 6.38
N THR A 68 1.12 -5.87 6.30
CA THR A 68 0.84 -7.03 5.44
C THR A 68 1.08 -6.68 3.98
N GLY A 69 0.60 -5.52 3.53
CA GLY A 69 0.79 -5.02 2.17
C GLY A 69 2.26 -4.75 1.84
N SER A 70 2.98 -4.03 2.69
CA SER A 70 4.40 -3.70 2.51
C SER A 70 5.29 -4.94 2.37
N LEU A 71 4.94 -6.04 3.06
CA LEU A 71 5.72 -7.27 2.98
C LEU A 71 5.48 -8.06 1.70
N THR A 72 4.40 -7.81 0.96
CA THR A 72 4.12 -8.53 -0.29
C THR A 72 5.16 -8.29 -1.38
N ASP A 73 5.87 -7.17 -1.33
CA ASP A 73 6.96 -6.84 -2.27
C ASP A 73 8.19 -7.74 -2.09
N TYR A 74 8.29 -8.46 -0.96
CA TYR A 74 9.39 -9.37 -0.64
C TYR A 74 9.02 -10.86 -0.81
N LEU A 75 7.85 -11.15 -1.38
CA LEU A 75 7.31 -12.50 -1.51
C LEU A 75 7.33 -12.97 -2.98
N GLY A 76 7.51 -14.28 -3.17
CA GLY A 76 7.22 -14.91 -4.45
C GLY A 76 5.72 -14.88 -4.77
N THR A 77 5.37 -15.10 -6.04
CA THR A 77 4.00 -14.97 -6.56
C THR A 77 2.96 -15.72 -5.73
N GLN A 78 3.24 -16.98 -5.35
CA GLN A 78 2.30 -17.78 -4.55
C GLN A 78 2.04 -17.17 -3.17
N ALA A 79 3.09 -16.86 -2.42
CA ALA A 79 2.93 -16.25 -1.09
C ALA A 79 2.28 -14.86 -1.17
N LYS A 80 2.52 -14.10 -2.23
CA LYS A 80 1.85 -12.81 -2.48
C LYS A 80 0.33 -12.98 -2.67
N ILE A 81 -0.09 -14.01 -3.40
CA ILE A 81 -1.50 -14.36 -3.58
C ILE A 81 -2.15 -14.70 -2.22
N GLU A 82 -1.52 -15.57 -1.43
CA GLU A 82 -2.02 -15.97 -0.10
C GLU A 82 -2.11 -14.78 0.86
N GLN A 83 -1.07 -13.95 0.93
CA GLN A 83 -1.07 -12.74 1.75
C GLN A 83 -2.06 -11.68 1.25
N GLY A 84 -2.36 -11.66 -0.05
CA GLY A 84 -3.36 -10.78 -0.65
C GLY A 84 -4.77 -10.99 -0.08
N ASN A 85 -5.13 -12.22 0.29
CA ASN A 85 -6.40 -12.53 0.98
C ASN A 85 -6.48 -11.86 2.35
N LEU A 86 -5.46 -12.06 3.19
CA LEU A 86 -5.40 -11.48 4.53
C LEU A 86 -5.37 -9.96 4.47
N PHE A 87 -4.54 -9.41 3.58
CA PHE A 87 -4.48 -7.99 3.30
C PHE A 87 -5.86 -7.41 2.98
N LYS A 88 -6.59 -8.02 2.03
CA LYS A 88 -7.91 -7.54 1.60
C LYS A 88 -8.92 -7.60 2.74
N LYS A 89 -8.90 -8.67 3.56
CA LYS A 89 -9.76 -8.78 4.75
C LYS A 89 -9.53 -7.61 5.72
N TYR A 90 -8.28 -7.32 6.06
CA TYR A 90 -7.95 -6.23 6.98
C TYR A 90 -8.33 -4.87 6.39
N LEU A 91 -7.98 -4.65 5.12
CA LEU A 91 -8.25 -3.41 4.41
C LEU A 91 -9.75 -3.12 4.31
N ASP A 92 -10.57 -4.09 3.95
CA ASP A 92 -12.02 -3.92 3.82
C ASP A 92 -12.67 -3.56 5.15
N LYS A 93 -12.26 -4.24 6.23
CA LYS A 93 -12.75 -3.94 7.58
C LYS A 93 -12.32 -2.53 8.02
N ALA A 94 -11.08 -2.14 7.74
CA ALA A 94 -10.57 -0.80 8.06
C ALA A 94 -11.32 0.30 7.29
N ILE A 95 -11.55 0.11 5.99
CA ILE A 95 -12.28 1.06 5.13
C ILE A 95 -13.74 1.17 5.54
N ALA A 96 -14.38 0.07 5.93
CA ALA A 96 -15.75 0.11 6.43
C ALA A 96 -15.88 0.98 7.71
N MET A 97 -14.82 1.09 8.50
CA MET A 97 -14.78 1.96 9.69
C MET A 97 -14.43 3.42 9.37
N GLN A 98 -13.45 3.64 8.49
CA GLN A 98 -13.05 4.99 8.06
C GLN A 98 -12.87 5.02 6.54
N PRO A 99 -13.95 5.27 5.77
CA PRO A 99 -13.93 5.17 4.32
C PRO A 99 -13.14 6.28 3.63
N THR A 100 -12.90 7.39 4.34
CA THR A 100 -12.14 8.54 3.85
C THR A 100 -10.72 8.59 4.41
N GLU A 101 -10.21 7.48 4.98
CA GLU A 101 -8.83 7.47 5.43
C GLU A 101 -7.88 7.35 4.24
N ARG A 102 -7.04 8.37 4.08
CA ARG A 102 -6.22 8.58 2.90
C ARG A 102 -5.28 7.42 2.57
N THR A 103 -4.65 6.82 3.58
CA THR A 103 -3.76 5.66 3.38
C THR A 103 -4.55 4.44 2.93
N LEU A 104 -5.72 4.18 3.51
CA LEU A 104 -6.56 3.05 3.12
C LEU A 104 -7.11 3.18 1.70
N LEU A 105 -7.54 4.37 1.28
CA LEU A 105 -7.94 4.64 -0.10
C LEU A 105 -6.81 4.29 -1.07
N HIS A 106 -5.62 4.84 -0.85
CA HIS A 106 -4.45 4.53 -1.67
C HIS A 106 -4.13 3.03 -1.72
N MET A 107 -4.22 2.33 -0.59
CA MET A 107 -3.99 0.88 -0.52
C MET A 107 -5.02 0.07 -1.31
N ARG A 108 -6.30 0.45 -1.26
CA ARG A 108 -7.36 -0.18 -2.06
C ARG A 108 -7.17 0.11 -3.55
N GLY A 109 -6.77 1.34 -3.89
CA GLY A 109 -6.38 1.70 -5.25
C GLY A 109 -5.21 0.84 -5.78
N ARG A 110 -4.14 0.66 -4.98
CA ARG A 110 -3.00 -0.20 -5.36
C ARG A 110 -3.39 -1.66 -5.53
N PHE A 111 -4.28 -2.17 -4.66
CA PHE A 111 -4.81 -3.52 -4.79
C PHE A 111 -5.63 -3.67 -6.08
N ALA A 112 -6.55 -2.75 -6.34
CA ALA A 112 -7.38 -2.73 -7.55
C ALA A 112 -6.52 -2.66 -8.81
N PHE A 113 -5.53 -1.76 -8.84
CA PHE A 113 -4.60 -1.63 -9.96
C PHE A 113 -3.80 -2.91 -10.20
N SER A 114 -3.30 -3.55 -9.13
CA SER A 114 -2.58 -4.82 -9.23
C SER A 114 -3.47 -5.93 -9.80
N VAL A 115 -4.70 -6.05 -9.30
CA VAL A 115 -5.69 -7.04 -9.76
C VAL A 115 -6.12 -6.80 -11.22
N ALA A 116 -6.28 -5.54 -11.62
CA ALA A 116 -6.61 -5.17 -13.00
C ALA A 116 -5.48 -5.59 -13.98
N ASN A 117 -4.23 -5.50 -13.53
CA ASN A 117 -3.05 -5.80 -14.35
C ASN A 117 -2.53 -7.25 -14.24
N LEU A 118 -3.18 -8.13 -13.48
CA LEU A 118 -2.80 -9.56 -13.44
C LEU A 118 -2.91 -10.19 -14.84
N SER A 119 -1.84 -10.86 -15.26
CA SER A 119 -1.81 -11.68 -16.47
C SER A 119 -2.78 -12.87 -16.36
N TRP A 120 -3.12 -13.48 -17.49
CA TRP A 120 -3.99 -14.65 -17.52
C TRP A 120 -3.44 -15.81 -16.66
N LEU A 121 -2.11 -16.03 -16.70
CA LEU A 121 -1.44 -17.06 -15.89
C LEU A 121 -1.53 -16.75 -14.39
N GLU A 122 -1.32 -15.49 -13.99
CA GLU A 122 -1.44 -15.07 -12.59
C GLU A 122 -2.88 -15.16 -12.10
N ARG A 123 -3.88 -14.83 -12.93
CA ARG A 123 -5.30 -15.01 -12.60
C ARG A 123 -5.63 -16.48 -12.39
N LYS A 124 -5.11 -17.39 -13.23
CA LYS A 124 -5.32 -18.83 -13.09
C LYS A 124 -4.67 -19.37 -11.80
N ALA A 125 -3.45 -18.92 -11.49
CA ALA A 125 -2.79 -19.27 -10.24
C ALA A 125 -3.57 -18.75 -9.02
N ALA A 126 -4.05 -17.51 -9.07
CA ALA A 126 -4.87 -16.91 -8.02
C ALA A 126 -6.17 -17.71 -7.76
N ALA A 127 -6.79 -18.28 -8.80
CA ALA A 127 -8.02 -19.08 -8.65
C ALA A 127 -7.84 -20.34 -7.79
N ALA A 128 -6.61 -20.82 -7.59
CA ALA A 128 -6.33 -21.96 -6.71
C ALA A 128 -6.29 -21.58 -5.22
N PHE A 129 -6.07 -20.31 -4.90
CA PHE A 129 -5.90 -19.80 -3.53
C PHE A 129 -7.04 -18.87 -3.08
N PHE A 130 -7.73 -18.26 -4.03
CA PHE A 130 -8.92 -17.45 -3.79
C PHE A 130 -10.17 -18.25 -4.12
N THR A 131 -11.19 -18.21 -3.25
CA THR A 131 -12.52 -18.78 -3.54
C THR A 131 -13.12 -18.18 -4.81
N ALA A 132 -12.79 -16.91 -5.10
CA ALA A 132 -12.95 -16.27 -6.39
C ALA A 132 -11.80 -15.27 -6.61
N VAL A 133 -11.14 -15.31 -7.77
CA VAL A 133 -10.11 -14.33 -8.12
C VAL A 133 -10.71 -12.93 -7.99
N PRO A 134 -10.09 -12.01 -7.22
CA PRO A 134 -10.59 -10.66 -7.10
C PRO A 134 -10.78 -10.05 -8.48
N ARG A 135 -11.91 -9.38 -8.69
CA ARG A 135 -12.16 -8.58 -9.88
C ARG A 135 -12.05 -7.12 -9.48
N ALA A 136 -11.18 -6.41 -10.17
CA ALA A 136 -11.05 -4.98 -10.08
C ALA A 136 -10.59 -4.45 -11.44
N THR A 137 -10.90 -3.19 -11.68
CA THR A 137 -10.62 -2.47 -12.91
C THR A 137 -9.64 -1.34 -12.62
N VAL A 138 -9.11 -0.74 -13.69
CA VAL A 138 -8.32 0.50 -13.56
C VAL A 138 -9.21 1.65 -13.04
N ASP A 139 -10.52 1.62 -13.30
CA ASP A 139 -11.45 2.63 -12.81
C ASP A 139 -11.65 2.57 -11.29
N ASP A 140 -11.77 1.35 -10.72
CA ASP A 140 -11.83 1.17 -9.27
C ASP A 140 -10.56 1.74 -8.60
N ALA A 141 -9.40 1.54 -9.22
CA ALA A 141 -8.14 2.07 -8.73
C ALA A 141 -8.09 3.60 -8.82
N LEU A 142 -8.52 4.14 -9.96
CA LEU A 142 -8.49 5.57 -10.25
C LEU A 142 -9.40 6.35 -9.28
N GLU A 143 -10.60 5.84 -8.98
CA GLU A 143 -11.52 6.44 -8.01
C GLU A 143 -10.85 6.63 -6.65
N ASP A 144 -10.21 5.58 -6.13
CA ASP A 144 -9.52 5.61 -4.85
C ASP A 144 -8.31 6.56 -4.82
N PHE A 145 -7.50 6.55 -5.89
CA PHE A 145 -6.34 7.44 -5.96
C PHE A 145 -6.74 8.91 -6.09
N LEU A 146 -7.84 9.21 -6.79
CA LEU A 146 -8.40 10.56 -6.86
C LEU A 146 -8.94 11.01 -5.50
N ALA A 147 -9.70 10.15 -4.82
CA ALA A 147 -10.19 10.44 -3.47
C ALA A 147 -9.03 10.66 -2.46
N ALA A 148 -7.97 9.84 -2.55
CA ALA A 148 -6.77 10.03 -1.73
C ALA A 148 -6.02 11.34 -2.07
N GLU A 149 -6.06 11.77 -3.33
CA GLU A 149 -5.46 13.04 -3.77
C GLU A 149 -6.24 14.24 -3.27
N GLU A 150 -7.58 14.21 -3.30
CA GLU A 150 -8.45 15.28 -2.79
C GLU A 150 -8.21 15.59 -1.31
N LEU A 151 -7.86 14.58 -0.51
CA LEU A 151 -7.56 14.72 0.92
C LEU A 151 -6.18 15.34 1.21
N GLY A 152 -5.29 15.40 0.22
CA GLY A 152 -3.97 16.00 0.38
C GLY A 152 -3.31 16.29 -0.97
N PRO A 153 -3.77 17.33 -1.69
CA PRO A 153 -3.35 17.54 -3.07
C PRO A 153 -1.84 17.79 -3.19
N GLY A 154 -1.21 17.18 -4.18
CA GLY A 154 0.13 17.48 -4.65
C GLY A 154 1.25 17.16 -3.66
N ASN A 155 1.02 16.29 -2.67
CA ASN A 155 2.02 16.02 -1.62
C ASN A 155 2.38 14.54 -1.42
N TRP A 156 1.81 13.63 -2.23
CA TRP A 156 2.11 12.20 -2.15
C TRP A 156 2.50 11.65 -3.53
N LEU A 157 3.81 11.57 -3.78
CA LEU A 157 4.37 11.18 -5.06
C LEU A 157 3.90 9.80 -5.54
N GLU A 158 3.88 8.79 -4.66
CA GLU A 158 3.39 7.46 -5.01
C GLU A 158 1.92 7.47 -5.47
N ASN A 159 1.05 8.23 -4.79
CA ASN A 159 -0.34 8.36 -5.21
C ASN A 159 -0.47 8.99 -6.61
N LEU A 160 0.27 10.08 -6.84
CA LEU A 160 0.32 10.75 -8.14
C LEU A 160 0.90 9.85 -9.25
N TYR A 161 1.91 9.05 -8.92
CA TYR A 161 2.47 8.06 -9.84
C TYR A 161 1.40 7.08 -10.30
N TYR A 162 0.63 6.49 -9.38
CA TYR A 162 -0.44 5.57 -9.76
C TYR A 162 -1.60 6.25 -10.50
N LEU A 163 -1.93 7.52 -10.20
CA LEU A 163 -2.86 8.30 -11.03
C LEU A 163 -2.38 8.38 -12.48
N VAL A 164 -1.10 8.73 -12.69
CA VAL A 164 -0.49 8.77 -14.02
C VAL A 164 -0.60 7.41 -14.71
N GLN A 165 -0.28 6.30 -14.02
CA GLN A 165 -0.39 4.96 -14.60
C GLN A 165 -1.84 4.62 -14.99
N CYS A 166 -2.83 4.97 -14.15
CA CYS A 166 -4.23 4.73 -14.44
C CYS A 166 -4.70 5.51 -15.67
N PHE A 167 -4.40 6.82 -15.75
CA PHE A 167 -4.77 7.64 -16.90
C PHE A 167 -4.10 7.18 -18.19
N LEU A 168 -2.83 6.78 -18.14
CA LEU A 168 -2.14 6.20 -19.30
C LEU A 168 -2.78 4.87 -19.74
N ALA A 169 -3.14 3.99 -18.82
CA ALA A 169 -3.84 2.74 -19.13
C ALA A 169 -5.22 3.00 -19.77
N LYS A 170 -5.89 4.07 -19.37
CA LYS A 170 -7.15 4.55 -19.97
C LYS A 170 -6.97 5.36 -21.26
N LYS A 171 -5.73 5.58 -21.71
CA LYS A 171 -5.38 6.43 -22.86
C LYS A 171 -5.83 7.89 -22.72
N ASP A 172 -6.07 8.35 -21.49
CA ASP A 172 -6.34 9.75 -21.18
C ASP A 172 -5.02 10.50 -21.00
N LYS A 173 -4.45 10.92 -22.13
CA LYS A 173 -3.16 11.62 -22.16
C LYS A 173 -3.22 12.98 -21.43
N GLU A 174 -4.33 13.69 -21.51
CA GLU A 174 -4.47 15.02 -20.92
C GLU A 174 -4.38 14.96 -19.40
N SER A 175 -5.17 14.09 -18.78
CA SER A 175 -5.13 13.87 -17.33
C SER A 175 -3.77 13.29 -16.89
N ALA A 176 -3.19 12.37 -17.66
CA ALA A 176 -1.87 11.84 -17.36
C ALA A 176 -0.81 12.95 -17.30
N VAL A 177 -0.75 13.84 -18.30
CA VAL A 177 0.18 14.97 -18.32
C VAL A 177 -0.09 15.96 -17.19
N LYS A 178 -1.37 16.23 -16.84
CA LYS A 178 -1.74 17.06 -15.69
C LYS A 178 -1.09 16.51 -14.40
N TYR A 179 -1.27 15.22 -14.10
CA TYR A 179 -0.74 14.64 -12.87
C TYR A 179 0.79 14.45 -12.90
N MET A 180 1.41 14.23 -14.06
CA MET A 180 2.87 14.26 -14.20
C MET A 180 3.45 15.63 -13.80
N LYS A 181 2.83 16.73 -14.25
CA LYS A 181 3.26 18.09 -13.91
C LYS A 181 3.09 18.40 -12.42
N ILE A 182 2.01 17.92 -11.80
CA ILE A 182 1.80 18.04 -10.35
C ILE A 182 2.90 17.25 -9.61
N ALA A 183 3.13 16.00 -10.01
CA ALA A 183 4.14 15.15 -9.40
C ALA A 183 5.56 15.72 -9.49
N GLU A 184 5.93 16.38 -10.59
CA GLU A 184 7.23 17.01 -10.75
C GLU A 184 7.53 18.10 -9.70
N GLN A 185 6.50 18.70 -9.08
CA GLN A 185 6.65 19.69 -8.02
C GLN A 185 6.87 19.08 -6.63
N VAL A 186 6.74 17.75 -6.48
CA VAL A 186 6.92 17.06 -5.19
C VAL A 186 8.40 16.84 -4.92
N ILE A 187 8.84 17.08 -3.68
CA ILE A 187 10.21 16.77 -3.24
C ILE A 187 10.30 15.27 -2.89
N PRO A 188 11.11 14.46 -3.59
CA PRO A 188 11.31 13.05 -3.26
C PRO A 188 11.90 12.87 -1.85
N LYS A 189 11.29 12.03 -1.01
CA LYS A 189 11.77 11.82 0.37
C LYS A 189 12.73 10.63 0.52
N ASP A 190 12.65 9.67 -0.38
CA ASP A 190 13.40 8.41 -0.32
C ASP A 190 13.78 7.90 -1.74
N ASP A 191 14.45 6.76 -1.82
CA ASP A 191 14.87 6.17 -3.10
C ASP A 191 13.71 5.72 -3.98
N ALA A 192 12.61 5.26 -3.37
CA ALA A 192 11.43 4.85 -4.12
C ALA A 192 10.77 6.07 -4.79
N ASP A 193 10.66 7.17 -4.06
CA ASP A 193 10.21 8.45 -4.60
C ASP A 193 11.13 8.95 -5.72
N ARG A 194 12.45 8.85 -5.55
CA ARG A 194 13.42 9.25 -6.61
C ARG A 194 13.23 8.43 -7.88
N GLN A 195 13.00 7.12 -7.76
CA GLN A 195 12.74 6.25 -8.90
C GLN A 195 11.43 6.63 -9.60
N MET A 196 10.33 6.78 -8.85
CA MET A 196 9.03 7.20 -9.41
C MET A 196 9.12 8.57 -10.10
N MET A 197 9.84 9.53 -9.50
CA MET A 197 10.07 10.84 -10.11
C MET A 197 10.82 10.73 -11.45
N SER A 198 11.85 9.90 -11.53
CA SER A 198 12.63 9.67 -12.75
C SER A 198 11.75 9.12 -13.89
N GLU A 199 10.90 8.14 -13.56
CA GLU A 199 9.93 7.58 -14.50
C GLU A 199 8.90 8.63 -14.95
N ILE A 200 8.37 9.44 -14.02
CA ILE A 200 7.44 10.53 -14.33
C ILE A 200 8.06 11.55 -15.28
N LYS A 201 9.31 11.98 -15.06
CA LYS A 201 10.02 12.91 -15.94
C LYS A 201 10.23 12.34 -17.34
N THR A 202 10.56 11.05 -17.41
CA THR A 202 10.72 10.34 -18.69
C THR A 202 9.39 10.28 -19.45
N LEU A 203 8.29 9.95 -18.75
CA LEU A 203 6.95 9.94 -19.33
C LEU A 203 6.53 11.34 -19.77
N LEU A 204 6.79 12.36 -18.95
CA LEU A 204 6.44 13.74 -19.26
C LEU A 204 7.15 14.19 -20.55
N ALA A 205 8.44 13.93 -20.73
CA ALA A 205 9.17 14.24 -21.96
C ALA A 205 8.63 13.50 -23.20
N LYS A 206 8.05 12.31 -23.02
CA LYS A 206 7.44 11.52 -24.11
C LYS A 206 6.05 12.04 -24.51
N TYR A 207 5.30 12.57 -23.55
CA TYR A 207 3.91 12.99 -23.76
C TYR A 207 3.70 14.51 -23.83
N SER A 208 4.72 15.31 -23.47
CA SER A 208 4.77 16.76 -23.68
C SER A 208 4.82 17.16 -25.14
#